data_AF-A0A939ANW7-F1
#
_entry.id   AF-A0A939ANW7-F1
#
_cell.length_a   1.000
_cell.length_b   1.000
_cell.length_c   1.000
_cell.angle_alpha   90.00
_cell.angle_beta   90.00
_cell.angle_gamma   90.00
#
_symmetry.space_group_name_H-M   'P 1'
#
loop_
_entity.id
_entity.type
_entity.pdbx_description
1 polymer ?
#
loop_
_entity_poly.entity_id
_entity_poly.type
_entity_poly.pdbx_seq_one_letter_code
_entity_poly.pdbx_strand_id
1 'polypeptide(L)'
;MADRLRIALIGCGSHGAQRMAPAIRATDGARLVAVADLDLAAARAAASNQAEIFETASALVAAKIADAAVIAVPHDALAAVSRVCIEAGLPVLVEKPVARDRAELDPVVEAAQRRGVPLMPAYCQRFTAVRTQLHALLARGIVGEVTAITGSKGGPPLVGWLADPARSGGQLAYLGSHLVDQTLWLHRARVRSVFARLTDRPDSGGDETTHLTLAFDDGVAATLLVTQATGVAFDTIEVTGRAGRARSDWKAGTLSVQSSVSREFAAPTTWHVQQDHFAPMYAAEVAEFVAAVQGGHEPSVSALDALRVLAVLDAARRSGAQGVAVDPDDPWDGTPRGVLARRAARQPVRIQFTYPADKIQSPFVYELSRRFQLVFDIRRADIDAGIGWVQVQLEGERSEIDAAIQWAEAQGVHASPVEGDVYTQ
;
A
#
# COMPACT_ATOMS: atom_id res chain seq x y z
N MET A 1 41.79 -7.67 3.79
CA MET A 1 40.36 -8.00 3.59
C MET A 1 39.59 -6.88 4.26
N ALA A 2 38.62 -6.26 3.58
CA ALA A 2 37.74 -5.30 4.24
C ALA A 2 37.03 -6.00 5.42
N ASP A 3 36.78 -5.28 6.51
CA ASP A 3 36.16 -5.87 7.68
C ASP A 3 34.69 -6.21 7.36
N ARG A 4 34.29 -7.46 7.60
CA ARG A 4 32.93 -7.95 7.26
C ARG A 4 31.93 -7.35 8.24
N LEU A 5 30.84 -6.77 7.72
CA LEU A 5 29.75 -6.24 8.53
C LEU A 5 29.15 -7.34 9.41
N ARG A 6 29.13 -7.16 10.73
CA ARG A 6 28.58 -8.14 11.67
C ARG A 6 27.06 -7.98 11.72
N ILE A 7 26.32 -8.94 11.18
CA ILE A 7 24.87 -8.90 11.08
C ILE A 7 24.23 -9.79 12.15
N ALA A 8 23.20 -9.25 12.80
CA ALA A 8 22.24 -10.00 13.61
C ALA A 8 21.01 -10.38 12.78
N LEU A 9 20.50 -11.60 12.92
CA LEU A 9 19.21 -12.01 12.36
C LEU A 9 18.17 -12.13 13.48
N ILE A 10 17.04 -11.43 13.37
CA ILE A 10 15.95 -11.47 14.34
C ILE A 10 14.71 -12.04 13.65
N GLY A 11 14.19 -13.15 14.17
CA GLY A 11 13.18 -13.98 13.50
C GLY A 11 13.86 -15.09 12.70
N CYS A 12 13.84 -16.29 13.25
CA CYS A 12 14.44 -17.53 12.75
C CYS A 12 13.38 -18.53 12.28
N GLY A 13 12.17 -18.07 11.95
CA GLY A 13 11.14 -18.86 11.28
C GLY A 13 11.56 -19.29 9.87
N SER A 14 10.61 -19.83 9.09
CA SER A 14 10.90 -20.38 7.75
C SER A 14 11.69 -19.41 6.85
N HIS A 15 11.28 -18.14 6.79
CA HIS A 15 11.97 -17.14 5.99
C HIS A 15 13.35 -16.77 6.54
N GLY A 16 13.43 -16.48 7.84
CA GLY A 16 14.68 -16.15 8.52
C GLY A 16 15.74 -17.26 8.37
N ALA A 17 15.39 -18.49 8.74
CA ALA A 17 16.32 -19.62 8.74
C ALA A 17 16.66 -20.13 7.33
N GLN A 18 15.68 -20.20 6.42
CA GLN A 18 15.87 -20.83 5.11
C GLN A 18 16.27 -19.85 4.01
N ARG A 19 16.04 -18.53 4.19
CA ARG A 19 16.33 -17.50 3.18
C ARG A 19 17.37 -16.50 3.65
N MET A 20 17.08 -15.79 4.75
CA MET A 20 17.93 -14.69 5.22
C MET A 20 19.26 -15.16 5.79
N ALA A 21 19.26 -16.19 6.65
CA ALA A 21 20.51 -16.70 7.23
C ALA A 21 21.49 -17.23 6.14
N PRO A 22 21.05 -18.01 5.12
CA PRO A 22 21.89 -18.37 3.98
C PRO A 22 22.34 -17.17 3.16
N ALA A 23 21.47 -16.18 2.89
CA ALA A 23 21.83 -14.98 2.13
C ALA A 23 22.91 -14.15 2.81
N ILE A 24 22.81 -13.94 4.13
CA ILE A 24 23.84 -13.27 4.94
C ILE A 24 25.16 -14.02 4.84
N ARG A 25 25.14 -15.36 4.95
CA ARG A 25 26.36 -16.18 4.85
C ARG A 25 27.00 -16.16 3.47
N ALA A 26 26.19 -16.07 2.42
CA ALA A 26 26.65 -16.04 1.03
C ALA A 26 27.18 -14.66 0.58
N THR A 27 26.98 -13.62 1.39
CA THR A 27 27.42 -12.25 1.07
C THR A 27 28.84 -12.03 1.62
N ASP A 28 29.82 -11.86 0.74
CA ASP A 28 31.24 -11.73 1.11
C ASP A 28 31.50 -10.60 2.13
N GLY A 29 30.78 -9.48 2.02
CA GLY A 29 30.88 -8.32 2.91
C GLY A 29 30.15 -8.45 4.25
N ALA A 30 29.46 -9.56 4.53
CA ALA A 30 28.63 -9.73 5.71
C ALA A 30 29.02 -10.97 6.53
N ARG A 31 28.79 -10.97 7.83
CA ARG A 31 28.97 -12.14 8.71
C ARG A 31 27.81 -12.24 9.70
N LEU A 32 27.13 -13.38 9.76
CA LEU A 32 26.09 -13.66 10.75
C LEU A 32 26.73 -13.92 12.12
N VAL A 33 26.62 -12.97 13.05
CA VAL A 33 27.24 -13.04 14.40
C VAL A 33 26.24 -13.31 15.52
N ALA A 34 24.96 -13.09 15.28
CA ALA A 34 23.93 -13.25 16.28
C ALA A 34 22.61 -13.65 15.64
N VAL A 35 21.82 -14.46 16.35
CA VAL A 35 20.45 -14.78 15.99
C VAL A 35 19.53 -14.59 17.19
N ALA A 36 18.30 -14.15 16.97
CA ALA A 36 17.27 -14.07 18.00
C ALA A 36 15.95 -14.66 17.52
N ASP A 37 15.34 -15.49 18.36
CA ASP A 37 13.97 -15.96 18.19
C ASP A 37 13.40 -16.38 19.56
N LEU A 38 12.10 -16.17 19.76
CA LEU A 38 11.38 -16.64 20.96
C LEU A 38 11.36 -18.18 21.01
N ASP A 39 11.39 -18.85 19.86
CA ASP A 39 11.68 -20.27 19.76
C ASP A 39 13.20 -20.49 19.67
N LEU A 40 13.83 -20.79 20.81
CA LEU A 40 15.26 -21.06 20.88
C LEU A 40 15.70 -22.28 20.05
N ALA A 41 14.80 -23.21 19.71
CA ALA A 41 15.14 -24.30 18.79
C ALA A 41 15.28 -23.78 17.35
N ALA A 42 14.37 -22.91 16.92
CA ALA A 42 14.47 -22.21 15.63
C ALA A 42 15.73 -21.33 15.56
N ALA A 43 16.03 -20.59 16.63
CA ALA A 43 17.26 -19.79 16.71
C ALA A 43 18.51 -20.66 16.56
N ARG A 44 18.61 -21.77 17.30
CA ARG A 44 19.72 -22.74 17.17
C ARG A 44 19.86 -23.30 15.75
N ALA A 45 18.75 -23.58 15.07
CA ALA A 45 18.77 -24.12 13.72
C ALA A 45 19.25 -23.10 12.67
N ALA A 46 18.99 -21.80 12.88
CA ALA A 46 19.44 -20.74 11.98
C ALA A 46 20.89 -20.28 12.23
N ALA A 47 21.37 -20.43 13.46
CA ALA A 47 22.71 -20.03 13.90
C ALA A 47 23.83 -20.71 13.10
N SER A 48 24.91 -19.97 12.85
CA SER A 48 26.19 -20.58 12.50
C SER A 48 26.93 -20.98 13.78
N ASN A 49 27.97 -21.82 13.67
CA ASN A 49 28.82 -22.19 14.82
C ASN A 49 29.45 -20.99 15.54
N GLN A 50 29.50 -19.82 14.89
CA GLN A 50 30.08 -18.59 15.43
C GLN A 50 29.02 -17.55 15.84
N ALA A 51 27.73 -17.84 15.64
CA ALA A 51 26.65 -16.92 15.97
C ALA A 51 26.16 -17.15 17.40
N GLU A 52 26.11 -16.08 18.19
CA GLU A 52 25.48 -16.11 19.50
C GLU A 52 23.96 -16.17 19.38
N ILE A 53 23.30 -16.84 20.33
CA ILE A 53 21.86 -17.10 20.30
C ILE A 53 21.20 -16.32 21.44
N PHE A 54 20.16 -15.58 21.10
CA PHE A 54 19.36 -14.79 22.02
C PHE A 54 17.88 -15.16 21.91
N GLU A 55 17.13 -14.93 22.97
CA GLU A 55 15.67 -15.12 22.96
C GLU A 55 14.94 -13.87 22.41
N THR A 56 15.46 -12.68 22.70
CA THR A 56 14.78 -11.41 22.36
C THR A 56 15.69 -10.45 21.61
N ALA A 57 15.09 -9.59 20.79
CA ALA A 57 15.78 -8.49 20.12
C ALA A 57 16.51 -7.57 21.12
N SER A 58 15.87 -7.24 22.25
CA SER A 58 16.46 -6.38 23.28
C SER A 58 17.71 -6.99 23.90
N ALA A 59 17.71 -8.30 24.20
CA ALA A 59 18.89 -8.99 24.72
C ALA A 59 20.02 -9.02 23.69
N LEU A 60 19.70 -9.31 22.41
CA LEU A 60 20.67 -9.31 21.32
C LEU A 60 21.32 -7.93 21.15
N VAL A 61 20.52 -6.87 21.15
CA VAL A 61 20.99 -5.50 20.96
C VAL A 61 21.85 -5.04 22.15
N ALA A 62 21.49 -5.42 23.38
CA ALA A 62 22.25 -5.11 24.58
C ALA A 62 23.66 -5.72 24.58
N ALA A 63 23.88 -6.83 23.87
CA ALA A 63 25.18 -7.48 23.76
C ALA A 63 26.21 -6.68 22.94
N LYS A 64 25.76 -5.75 22.07
CA LYS A 64 26.62 -4.87 21.25
C LYS A 64 27.65 -5.62 20.39
N ILE A 65 27.29 -6.81 19.92
CA ILE A 65 28.16 -7.67 19.10
C ILE A 65 27.92 -7.54 17.58
N ALA A 66 26.81 -6.92 17.18
CA ALA A 66 26.41 -6.70 15.79
C ALA A 66 26.52 -5.23 15.39
N ASP A 67 26.81 -5.00 14.11
CA ASP A 67 26.88 -3.68 13.46
C ASP A 67 25.56 -3.33 12.74
N ALA A 68 24.75 -4.32 12.37
CA ALA A 68 23.47 -4.15 11.69
C ALA A 68 22.50 -5.32 11.99
N ALA A 69 21.21 -5.15 11.70
CA ALA A 69 20.19 -6.18 11.91
C ALA A 69 19.39 -6.49 10.63
N VAL A 70 19.09 -7.78 10.43
CA VAL A 70 18.12 -8.29 9.45
C VAL A 70 16.92 -8.83 10.23
N ILE A 71 15.71 -8.38 9.90
CA ILE A 71 14.50 -8.64 10.69
C ILE A 71 13.47 -9.39 9.83
N ALA A 72 13.12 -10.60 10.27
CA ALA A 72 12.18 -11.52 9.60
C ALA A 72 11.18 -12.12 10.60
N VAL A 73 10.52 -11.25 11.37
CA VAL A 73 9.47 -11.62 12.34
C VAL A 73 8.06 -11.50 11.72
N PRO A 74 7.00 -12.01 12.36
CA PRO A 74 5.62 -11.78 11.90
C PRO A 74 5.29 -10.29 11.70
N HIS A 75 4.38 -9.97 10.78
CA HIS A 75 4.18 -8.59 10.32
C HIS A 75 3.76 -7.62 11.45
N ASP A 76 2.98 -8.11 12.42
CA ASP A 76 2.56 -7.39 13.63
C ASP A 76 3.71 -7.05 14.59
N ALA A 77 4.89 -7.64 14.42
CA ALA A 77 6.08 -7.39 15.24
C ALA A 77 7.18 -6.60 14.52
N LEU A 78 7.12 -6.46 13.19
CA LEU A 78 8.20 -5.85 12.38
C LEU A 78 8.54 -4.42 12.85
N ALA A 79 7.54 -3.56 13.01
CA ALA A 79 7.75 -2.16 13.41
C ALA A 79 8.38 -2.05 14.80
N ALA A 80 7.87 -2.80 15.78
CA ALA A 80 8.36 -2.78 17.15
C ALA A 80 9.82 -3.28 17.23
N VAL A 81 10.13 -4.41 16.58
CA VAL A 81 11.48 -4.98 16.57
C VAL A 81 12.47 -4.09 15.82
N SER A 82 12.03 -3.48 14.71
CA SER A 82 12.85 -2.52 13.95
C SER A 82 13.24 -1.32 14.80
N ARG A 83 12.28 -0.75 15.54
CA ARG A 83 12.55 0.37 16.46
C ARG A 83 13.56 0.01 17.54
N VAL A 84 13.48 -1.19 18.13
CA VAL A 84 14.46 -1.66 19.13
C VAL A 84 15.89 -1.64 18.57
N CYS A 85 16.08 -2.09 17.33
CA CYS A 85 17.39 -2.11 16.68
C CYS A 85 17.87 -0.71 16.32
N ILE A 86 17.00 0.08 15.70
CA ILE A 86 17.28 1.45 15.26
C ILE A 86 17.64 2.35 16.44
N GLU A 87 16.91 2.25 17.56
CA GLU A 87 17.18 3.07 18.75
C GLU A 87 18.52 2.76 19.42
N ALA A 88 19.07 1.58 19.16
CA ALA A 88 20.43 1.22 19.57
C ALA A 88 21.50 1.62 18.54
N GLY A 89 21.11 2.29 17.45
CA GLY A 89 22.02 2.75 16.41
C GLY A 89 22.37 1.68 15.37
N LEU A 90 21.59 0.60 15.26
CA LEU A 90 21.81 -0.41 14.22
C LEU A 90 21.05 -0.03 12.93
N PRO A 91 21.72 -0.02 11.77
CA PRO A 91 21.06 -0.09 10.48
C PRO A 91 20.22 -1.37 10.37
N VAL A 92 19.10 -1.29 9.65
CA VAL A 92 18.12 -2.37 9.57
C VAL A 92 17.74 -2.71 8.12
N LEU A 93 17.83 -3.99 7.76
CA LEU A 93 17.08 -4.60 6.66
C LEU A 93 15.87 -5.32 7.26
N VAL A 94 14.66 -4.96 6.86
CA VAL A 94 13.42 -5.44 7.50
C VAL A 94 12.47 -6.01 6.46
N GLU A 95 11.90 -7.18 6.76
CA GLU A 95 10.90 -7.81 5.89
C GLU A 95 9.72 -6.90 5.60
N LYS A 96 9.21 -6.99 4.37
CA LYS A 96 8.01 -6.25 3.94
C LYS A 96 6.75 -6.87 4.56
N PRO A 97 5.69 -6.08 4.85
CA PRO A 97 5.49 -4.66 4.52
C PRO A 97 6.13 -3.64 5.49
N VAL A 98 7.14 -4.01 6.28
CA VAL A 98 7.80 -3.21 7.35
C VAL A 98 6.89 -2.90 8.54
N ALA A 99 5.62 -2.59 8.28
CA ALA A 99 4.58 -2.40 9.27
C ALA A 99 3.21 -2.75 8.65
N ARG A 100 2.14 -2.86 9.47
CA ARG A 100 0.81 -3.22 8.95
C ARG A 100 0.09 -2.06 8.27
N ASP A 101 0.38 -0.86 8.76
CA ASP A 101 -0.20 0.41 8.32
C ASP A 101 0.81 1.55 8.53
N ARG A 102 0.40 2.75 8.07
CA ARG A 102 1.23 3.94 8.17
C ARG A 102 1.49 4.41 9.61
N ALA A 103 0.51 4.25 10.51
CA ALA A 103 0.64 4.68 11.90
C ALA A 103 1.73 3.90 12.65
N GLU A 104 1.95 2.64 12.26
CA GLU A 104 3.05 1.82 12.77
C GLU A 104 4.40 2.14 12.11
N LEU A 105 4.41 2.49 10.81
CA LEU A 105 5.66 2.74 10.06
C LEU A 105 6.27 4.11 10.38
N ASP A 106 5.46 5.15 10.56
CA ASP A 106 5.93 6.53 10.77
C ASP A 106 6.95 6.64 11.92
N PRO A 107 6.68 6.11 13.13
CA PRO A 107 7.64 6.17 14.22
C PRO A 107 8.94 5.39 13.97
N VAL A 108 8.92 4.40 13.07
CA VAL A 108 10.11 3.62 12.68
C VAL A 108 11.00 4.49 11.79
N VAL A 109 10.42 5.14 10.78
CA VAL A 109 11.16 6.01 9.86
C VAL A 109 11.71 7.23 10.58
N GLU A 110 10.91 7.87 11.42
CA GLU A 110 11.36 8.99 12.26
C GLU A 110 12.53 8.59 13.17
N ALA A 111 12.50 7.38 13.74
CA ALA A 111 13.59 6.86 14.54
C ALA A 111 14.86 6.63 13.70
N ALA A 112 14.73 6.07 12.50
CA ALA A 112 15.86 5.83 11.60
C ALA A 112 16.53 7.15 11.19
N GLN A 113 15.72 8.14 10.80
CA GLN A 113 16.18 9.48 10.46
C GLN A 113 16.86 10.18 11.64
N ARG A 114 16.24 10.15 12.83
CA ARG A 114 16.82 10.75 14.05
C ARG A 114 18.15 10.10 14.43
N ARG A 115 18.28 8.79 14.25
CA ARG A 115 19.50 8.03 14.57
C ARG A 115 20.55 8.09 13.47
N GLY A 116 20.18 8.56 12.28
CA GLY A 116 21.06 8.60 11.11
C GLY A 116 21.47 7.22 10.62
N VAL A 117 20.61 6.20 10.78
CA VAL A 117 20.90 4.82 10.38
C VAL A 117 20.06 4.40 9.17
N PRO A 118 20.62 3.64 8.21
CA PRO A 118 19.85 3.09 7.11
C PRO A 118 18.69 2.19 7.56
N LEU A 119 17.54 2.36 6.90
CA LEU A 119 16.38 1.48 6.99
C LEU A 119 16.03 1.02 5.57
N MET A 120 16.26 -0.26 5.30
CA MET A 120 16.00 -0.89 4.01
C MET A 120 14.81 -1.86 4.13
N PRO A 121 13.67 -1.57 3.47
CA PRO A 121 12.60 -2.55 3.29
C PRO A 121 13.04 -3.70 2.37
N ALA A 122 12.68 -4.94 2.72
CA ALA A 122 13.03 -6.12 1.93
C ALA A 122 12.09 -6.34 0.71
N TYR A 123 12.08 -5.38 -0.22
CA TYR A 123 11.39 -5.52 -1.49
C TYR A 123 12.24 -6.34 -2.49
N CYS A 124 12.46 -7.60 -2.16
CA CYS A 124 13.40 -8.50 -2.84
C CYS A 124 13.15 -8.66 -4.35
N GLN A 125 11.93 -8.44 -4.83
CA GLN A 125 11.58 -8.56 -6.24
C GLN A 125 12.33 -7.58 -7.16
N ARG A 126 12.78 -6.43 -6.62
CA ARG A 126 13.63 -5.46 -7.33
C ARG A 126 14.98 -6.05 -7.72
N PHE A 127 15.42 -7.12 -7.03
CA PHE A 127 16.70 -7.80 -7.25
C PHE A 127 16.60 -9.06 -8.11
N THR A 128 15.43 -9.34 -8.69
CA THR A 128 15.31 -10.45 -9.65
C THR A 128 15.84 -10.02 -11.02
N ALA A 129 16.51 -10.92 -11.71
CA ALA A 129 17.10 -10.67 -13.03
C ALA A 129 16.04 -10.20 -14.04
N VAL A 130 14.85 -10.81 -14.03
CA VAL A 130 13.77 -10.45 -14.97
C VAL A 130 13.25 -9.03 -14.72
N ARG A 131 13.11 -8.61 -13.46
CA ARG A 131 12.60 -7.28 -13.09
C ARG A 131 13.68 -6.22 -13.29
N THR A 132 14.94 -6.54 -12.98
CA THR A 132 16.09 -5.66 -13.24
C THR A 132 16.26 -5.39 -14.75
N GLN A 133 16.13 -6.42 -15.60
CA GLN A 133 16.19 -6.24 -17.05
C GLN A 133 15.00 -5.43 -17.58
N LEU A 134 13.78 -5.69 -17.10
CA LEU A 134 12.62 -4.87 -17.47
C LEU A 134 12.85 -3.40 -17.11
N HIS A 135 13.26 -3.11 -15.86
CA HIS A 135 13.54 -1.76 -15.41
C HIS A 135 14.62 -1.07 -16.27
N ALA A 136 15.70 -1.78 -16.59
CA ALA A 136 16.77 -1.25 -17.44
C ALA A 136 16.30 -0.94 -18.88
N LEU A 137 15.41 -1.76 -19.45
CA LEU A 137 14.83 -1.51 -20.77
C LEU A 137 13.89 -0.30 -20.77
N LEU A 138 13.06 -0.16 -19.74
CA LEU A 138 12.19 0.99 -19.59
C LEU A 138 12.98 2.28 -19.40
N ALA A 139 14.07 2.26 -18.63
CA ALA A 139 14.97 3.39 -18.46
C ALA A 139 15.62 3.84 -19.78
N ARG A 140 15.74 2.94 -20.77
CA ARG A 140 16.22 3.24 -22.14
C ARG A 140 15.10 3.73 -23.07
N GLY A 141 13.87 3.88 -22.58
CA GLY A 141 12.73 4.34 -23.36
C GLY A 141 12.20 3.31 -24.34
N ILE A 142 12.36 2.00 -24.08
CA ILE A 142 12.00 0.95 -25.06
C ILE A 142 10.51 0.96 -25.45
N VAL A 143 9.65 1.50 -24.59
CA VAL A 143 8.20 1.64 -24.82
C VAL A 143 7.79 3.09 -25.10
N GLY A 144 8.73 4.04 -25.20
CA GLY A 144 8.44 5.47 -25.31
C GLY A 144 7.80 6.03 -24.04
N GLU A 145 6.91 7.01 -24.18
CA GLU A 145 6.08 7.53 -23.08
C GLU A 145 5.15 6.42 -22.56
N VAL A 146 5.29 6.08 -21.28
CA VAL A 146 4.44 5.07 -20.61
C VAL A 146 3.00 5.58 -20.55
N THR A 147 2.04 4.71 -20.82
CA THR A 147 0.60 5.02 -20.79
C THR A 147 -0.18 4.11 -19.84
N ALA A 148 0.28 2.87 -19.63
CA ALA A 148 -0.42 1.92 -18.77
C ALA A 148 0.53 0.88 -18.16
N ILE A 149 0.16 0.40 -16.97
CA ILE A 149 0.82 -0.73 -16.31
C ILE A 149 -0.24 -1.77 -15.93
N THR A 150 0.01 -3.04 -16.24
CA THR A 150 -0.86 -4.14 -15.81
C THR A 150 -0.04 -5.13 -15.01
N GLY A 151 -0.50 -5.46 -13.81
CA GLY A 151 0.20 -6.35 -12.90
C GLY A 151 -0.71 -7.45 -12.38
N SER A 152 -0.18 -8.66 -12.19
CA SER A 152 -0.92 -9.73 -11.55
C SER A 152 -0.01 -10.59 -10.69
N LYS A 153 -0.43 -10.87 -9.47
CA LYS A 153 0.31 -11.70 -8.52
C LYS A 153 -0.63 -12.64 -7.79
N GLY A 154 -0.31 -13.93 -7.83
CA GLY A 154 -1.10 -14.97 -7.19
C GLY A 154 -0.24 -15.92 -6.40
N GLY A 155 -0.88 -16.66 -5.49
CA GLY A 155 -0.24 -17.68 -4.68
C GLY A 155 -1.24 -18.64 -4.04
N PRO A 156 -0.74 -19.64 -3.31
CA PRO A 156 -1.59 -20.50 -2.49
C PRO A 156 -2.25 -19.71 -1.35
N PRO A 157 -3.33 -20.26 -0.75
CA PRO A 157 -3.94 -19.69 0.45
C PRO A 157 -2.93 -19.47 1.58
N LEU A 158 -3.10 -18.36 2.29
CA LEU A 158 -2.33 -18.07 3.49
C LEU A 158 -2.67 -19.07 4.60
N VAL A 159 -1.67 -19.43 5.40
CA VAL A 159 -1.79 -20.43 6.48
C VAL A 159 -1.08 -19.95 7.76
N GLY A 160 -1.44 -20.54 8.90
CA GLY A 160 -0.87 -20.17 10.19
C GLY A 160 -1.16 -18.71 10.54
N TRP A 161 -0.16 -17.99 11.06
CA TRP A 161 -0.33 -16.57 11.40
C TRP A 161 -0.60 -15.67 10.20
N LEU A 162 -0.20 -16.08 8.98
CA LEU A 162 -0.48 -15.32 7.77
C LEU A 162 -1.98 -15.31 7.42
N ALA A 163 -2.72 -16.36 7.81
CA ALA A 163 -4.16 -16.44 7.59
C ALA A 163 -4.97 -15.52 8.51
N ASP A 164 -4.36 -15.00 9.58
CA ASP A 164 -4.98 -14.04 10.49
C ASP A 164 -4.76 -12.60 9.96
N PRO A 165 -5.79 -11.92 9.44
CA PRO A 165 -5.63 -10.59 8.86
C PRO A 165 -5.21 -9.52 9.86
N ALA A 166 -5.56 -9.69 11.15
CA ALA A 166 -5.14 -8.76 12.19
C ALA A 166 -3.62 -8.79 12.39
N ARG A 167 -3.00 -9.94 12.13
CA ARG A 167 -1.55 -10.13 12.26
C ARG A 167 -0.81 -9.89 10.96
N SER A 168 -1.35 -10.38 9.84
CA SER A 168 -0.66 -10.36 8.53
C SER A 168 -1.01 -9.16 7.67
N GLY A 169 -2.16 -8.51 7.91
CA GLY A 169 -2.73 -7.51 7.01
C GLY A 169 -3.35 -8.09 5.74
N GLY A 170 -3.51 -9.41 5.66
CA GLY A 170 -4.13 -10.13 4.55
C GLY A 170 -3.24 -10.35 3.33
N GLN A 171 -3.83 -10.86 2.24
CA GLN A 171 -3.14 -11.11 0.98
C GLN A 171 -2.68 -9.80 0.32
N LEU A 172 -3.43 -8.72 0.50
CA LEU A 172 -3.07 -7.38 0.04
C LEU A 172 -1.76 -6.91 0.70
N ALA A 173 -1.58 -7.11 2.00
CA ALA A 173 -0.31 -6.82 2.67
C ALA A 173 0.79 -7.78 2.23
N TYR A 174 0.48 -9.08 2.13
CA TYR A 174 1.49 -10.10 1.86
C TYR A 174 2.00 -10.08 0.41
N LEU A 175 1.13 -10.31 -0.58
CA LEU A 175 1.51 -10.29 -1.99
C LEU A 175 1.34 -8.90 -2.63
N GLY A 176 0.31 -8.16 -2.23
CA GLY A 176 0.03 -6.85 -2.83
C GLY A 176 1.14 -5.83 -2.60
N SER A 177 1.80 -5.84 -1.43
CA SER A 177 2.97 -4.99 -1.17
C SER A 177 4.09 -5.17 -2.20
N HIS A 178 4.37 -6.39 -2.66
CA HIS A 178 5.34 -6.62 -3.74
C HIS A 178 4.87 -6.02 -5.07
N LEU A 179 3.62 -6.23 -5.45
CA LEU A 179 3.13 -5.80 -6.76
C LEU A 179 2.98 -4.28 -6.83
N VAL A 180 2.55 -3.65 -5.74
CA VAL A 180 2.53 -2.19 -5.58
C VAL A 180 3.95 -1.65 -5.62
N ASP A 181 4.89 -2.21 -4.84
CA ASP A 181 6.30 -1.81 -4.87
C ASP A 181 6.87 -1.83 -6.29
N GLN A 182 6.71 -2.94 -7.01
CA GLN A 182 7.19 -3.08 -8.39
C GLN A 182 6.59 -2.02 -9.32
N THR A 183 5.30 -1.72 -9.15
CA THR A 183 4.60 -0.71 -9.95
C THR A 183 5.19 0.68 -9.71
N LEU A 184 5.37 1.07 -8.44
CA LEU A 184 5.93 2.36 -8.05
C LEU A 184 7.43 2.49 -8.37
N TRP A 185 8.15 1.38 -8.39
CA TRP A 185 9.56 1.34 -8.77
C TRP A 185 9.74 1.56 -10.28
N LEU A 186 8.89 0.94 -11.10
CA LEU A 186 8.92 1.09 -12.56
C LEU A 186 8.35 2.42 -13.03
N HIS A 187 7.43 3.03 -12.26
CA HIS A 187 6.84 4.33 -12.56
C HIS A 187 6.79 5.23 -11.32
N ARG A 188 7.71 6.20 -11.26
CA ARG A 188 7.99 6.99 -10.06
C ARG A 188 7.10 8.22 -9.88
N ALA A 189 6.12 8.43 -10.76
CA ALA A 189 5.14 9.49 -10.60
C ALA A 189 4.31 9.28 -9.32
N ARG A 190 3.74 10.37 -8.81
CA ARG A 190 2.87 10.31 -7.64
C ARG A 190 1.56 9.61 -8.01
N VAL A 191 1.10 8.71 -7.13
CA VAL A 191 -0.24 8.13 -7.22
C VAL A 191 -1.24 9.15 -6.69
N ARG A 192 -2.12 9.62 -7.57
CA ARG A 192 -3.18 10.58 -7.24
C ARG A 192 -4.38 9.93 -6.60
N SER A 193 -4.72 8.71 -7.02
CA SER A 193 -5.91 8.02 -6.51
C SER A 193 -5.80 6.52 -6.67
N VAL A 194 -6.34 5.80 -5.69
CA VAL A 194 -6.45 4.33 -5.66
C VAL A 194 -7.91 3.95 -5.55
N PHE A 195 -8.41 3.19 -6.53
CA PHE A 195 -9.69 2.49 -6.42
C PHE A 195 -9.42 1.00 -6.24
N ALA A 196 -10.09 0.35 -5.29
CA ALA A 196 -9.93 -1.08 -5.06
C ALA A 196 -11.24 -1.79 -4.75
N ARG A 197 -11.29 -3.07 -5.11
CA ARG A 197 -12.34 -4.00 -4.71
C ARG A 197 -11.70 -5.24 -4.13
N LEU A 198 -12.05 -5.54 -2.88
CA LEU A 198 -11.59 -6.69 -2.13
C LEU A 198 -12.75 -7.69 -2.02
N THR A 199 -12.44 -8.97 -2.22
CA THR A 199 -13.33 -10.08 -1.92
C THR A 199 -12.70 -10.88 -0.80
N ASP A 200 -13.39 -11.01 0.33
CA ASP A 200 -12.88 -11.73 1.50
C ASP A 200 -13.05 -13.25 1.35
N ARG A 201 -12.12 -13.98 1.98
CA ARG A 201 -12.23 -15.41 2.16
C ARG A 201 -13.35 -15.72 3.17
N PRO A 202 -14.24 -16.68 2.89
CA PRO A 202 -15.30 -17.06 3.83
C PRO A 202 -14.79 -17.61 5.18
N ASP A 203 -13.60 -18.22 5.22
CA ASP A 203 -13.09 -18.97 6.38
C ASP A 203 -12.29 -18.12 7.38
N SER A 204 -11.58 -17.10 6.90
CA SER A 204 -10.59 -16.33 7.65
C SER A 204 -10.92 -14.84 7.73
N GLY A 205 -11.84 -14.34 6.88
CA GLY A 205 -12.14 -12.91 6.76
C GLY A 205 -10.99 -12.08 6.19
N GLY A 206 -9.89 -12.70 5.78
CA GLY A 206 -8.80 -12.04 5.06
C GLY A 206 -9.14 -11.89 3.58
N ASP A 207 -8.56 -10.88 2.93
CA ASP A 207 -8.81 -10.65 1.51
C ASP A 207 -8.31 -11.83 0.66
N GLU A 208 -9.20 -12.42 -0.14
CA GLU A 208 -8.89 -13.51 -1.06
C GLU A 208 -8.35 -12.96 -2.38
N THR A 209 -9.11 -12.03 -2.96
CA THR A 209 -8.83 -11.44 -4.27
C THR A 209 -9.06 -9.95 -4.20
N THR A 210 -8.04 -9.20 -4.58
CA THR A 210 -8.02 -7.75 -4.57
C THR A 210 -7.71 -7.23 -5.97
N HIS A 211 -8.62 -6.41 -6.51
CA HIS A 211 -8.39 -5.64 -7.73
C HIS A 211 -8.07 -4.20 -7.34
N LEU A 212 -7.00 -3.63 -7.91
CA LEU A 212 -6.61 -2.24 -7.69
C LEU A 212 -6.49 -1.51 -9.01
N THR A 213 -6.90 -0.24 -9.03
CA THR A 213 -6.59 0.72 -10.09
C THR A 213 -5.93 1.93 -9.46
N LEU A 214 -4.70 2.24 -9.90
CA LEU A 214 -3.97 3.43 -9.52
C LEU A 214 -4.02 4.43 -10.67
N ALA A 215 -4.32 5.69 -10.39
CA ALA A 215 -4.13 6.79 -11.33
C ALA A 215 -2.97 7.66 -10.85
N PHE A 216 -2.03 7.94 -11.73
CA PHE A 216 -0.88 8.80 -11.46
C PHE A 216 -1.16 10.24 -11.88
N ASP A 217 -0.42 11.20 -11.32
CA ASP A 217 -0.57 12.63 -11.62
C ASP A 217 -0.19 12.98 -13.07
N ASP A 218 0.61 12.16 -13.72
CA ASP A 218 1.01 12.32 -15.13
C ASP A 218 0.06 11.63 -16.13
N GLY A 219 -1.08 11.13 -15.65
CA GLY A 219 -2.12 10.51 -16.49
C GLY A 219 -1.91 9.03 -16.78
N VAL A 220 -0.81 8.42 -16.35
CA VAL A 220 -0.62 6.97 -16.39
C VAL A 220 -1.64 6.29 -15.45
N ALA A 221 -2.11 5.11 -15.82
CA ALA A 221 -2.91 4.27 -14.95
C ALA A 221 -2.30 2.87 -14.80
N ALA A 222 -2.43 2.28 -13.61
CA ALA A 222 -2.05 0.90 -13.35
C ALA A 222 -3.25 0.07 -12.91
N THR A 223 -3.40 -1.14 -13.46
CA THR A 223 -4.42 -2.12 -13.03
C THR A 223 -3.74 -3.36 -12.48
N LEU A 224 -4.02 -3.68 -11.22
CA LEU A 224 -3.35 -4.74 -10.48
C LEU A 224 -4.36 -5.78 -9.99
N LEU A 225 -3.98 -7.05 -10.10
CA LEU A 225 -4.69 -8.19 -9.52
C LEU A 225 -3.81 -8.89 -8.49
N VAL A 226 -4.31 -9.03 -7.27
CA VAL A 226 -3.68 -9.83 -6.22
C VAL A 226 -4.67 -10.91 -5.81
N THR A 227 -4.27 -12.18 -5.78
CA THR A 227 -5.19 -13.26 -5.40
C THR A 227 -4.51 -14.42 -4.70
N GLN A 228 -5.24 -15.09 -3.82
CA GLN A 228 -4.90 -16.42 -3.28
C GLN A 228 -5.91 -17.50 -3.69
N ALA A 229 -6.89 -17.16 -4.53
CA ALA A 229 -7.93 -18.09 -4.97
C ALA A 229 -7.41 -19.16 -5.94
N THR A 230 -6.31 -18.89 -6.64
CA THR A 230 -5.82 -19.75 -7.73
C THR A 230 -5.09 -21.00 -7.26
N GLY A 231 -4.59 -21.03 -6.02
CA GLY A 231 -3.73 -22.11 -5.53
C GLY A 231 -2.36 -22.21 -6.21
N VAL A 232 -2.10 -21.38 -7.23
CA VAL A 232 -0.91 -21.42 -8.08
C VAL A 232 -0.22 -20.06 -8.05
N ALA A 233 1.11 -20.09 -7.93
CA ALA A 233 1.91 -18.88 -7.89
C ALA A 233 2.18 -18.33 -9.30
N PHE A 234 1.91 -17.04 -9.50
CA PHE A 234 2.27 -16.28 -10.70
C PHE A 234 2.64 -14.85 -10.29
N ASP A 235 3.46 -14.18 -11.11
CA ASP A 235 3.93 -12.82 -10.83
C ASP A 235 4.33 -12.14 -12.14
N THR A 236 3.39 -11.38 -12.70
CA THR A 236 3.56 -10.73 -14.00
C THR A 236 3.37 -9.22 -13.90
N ILE A 237 4.16 -8.48 -14.67
CA ILE A 237 3.99 -7.04 -14.84
C ILE A 237 4.30 -6.67 -16.29
N GLU A 238 3.43 -5.87 -16.88
CA GLU A 238 3.54 -5.36 -18.24
C GLU A 238 3.43 -3.84 -18.21
N VAL A 239 4.35 -3.18 -18.91
CA VAL A 239 4.35 -1.74 -19.11
C VAL A 239 4.10 -1.48 -20.59
N THR A 240 3.07 -0.70 -20.86
CA THR A 240 2.69 -0.26 -22.20
C THR A 240 2.98 1.22 -22.33
N GLY A 241 3.53 1.62 -23.47
CA GLY A 241 3.75 3.01 -23.83
C GLY A 241 3.51 3.25 -25.31
N ARG A 242 3.68 4.50 -25.74
CA ARG A 242 3.37 4.94 -27.11
C ARG A 242 4.20 4.26 -28.20
N ALA A 243 5.35 3.70 -27.84
CA ALA A 243 6.21 2.99 -28.79
C ALA A 243 6.10 1.46 -28.68
N GLY A 244 5.35 0.91 -27.72
CA GLY A 244 5.21 -0.55 -27.60
C GLY A 244 4.96 -1.02 -26.18
N ARG A 245 5.41 -2.24 -25.87
CA ARG A 245 5.19 -2.88 -24.58
C ARG A 245 6.33 -3.77 -24.16
N ALA A 246 6.53 -3.90 -22.85
CA ALA A 246 7.47 -4.81 -22.24
C ALA A 246 6.83 -5.52 -21.05
N ARG A 247 6.87 -6.85 -21.04
CA ARG A 247 6.23 -7.71 -20.03
C ARG A 247 7.25 -8.66 -19.43
N SER A 248 7.29 -8.74 -18.12
CA SER A 248 8.06 -9.77 -17.41
C SER A 248 7.16 -10.70 -16.62
N ASP A 249 7.46 -12.00 -16.67
CA ASP A 249 6.89 -13.03 -15.82
C ASP A 249 8.02 -13.65 -14.99
N TRP A 250 7.99 -13.43 -13.68
CA TRP A 250 9.03 -13.93 -12.80
C TRP A 250 8.96 -15.43 -12.58
N LYS A 251 7.76 -16.02 -12.56
CA LYS A 251 7.61 -17.47 -12.36
C LYS A 251 7.99 -18.25 -13.61
N ALA A 252 7.71 -17.72 -14.80
CA ALA A 252 8.18 -18.28 -16.05
C ALA A 252 9.64 -17.90 -16.38
N GLY A 253 10.18 -16.86 -15.74
CA GLY A 253 11.52 -16.34 -16.04
C GLY A 253 11.60 -15.78 -17.45
N THR A 254 10.54 -15.15 -17.93
CA THR A 254 10.44 -14.65 -19.31
C THR A 254 10.31 -13.15 -19.35
N LEU A 255 10.93 -12.56 -20.36
CA LEU A 255 10.79 -11.15 -20.71
C LEU A 255 10.36 -11.08 -22.17
N SER A 256 9.30 -10.32 -22.43
CA SER A 256 8.70 -10.14 -23.76
C SER A 256 8.67 -8.67 -24.09
N VAL A 257 9.16 -8.29 -25.27
CA VAL A 257 9.23 -6.89 -25.72
C VAL A 257 8.75 -6.78 -27.16
N GLN A 258 8.02 -5.70 -27.42
CA GLN A 258 7.71 -5.23 -28.76
C GLN A 258 7.83 -3.72 -28.76
N SER A 259 8.56 -3.15 -29.71
CA SER A 259 8.88 -1.73 -29.75
C SER A 259 9.04 -1.22 -31.18
N SER A 260 8.37 -0.11 -31.52
CA SER A 260 8.52 0.60 -32.80
C SER A 260 9.79 1.45 -32.88
N VAL A 261 10.44 1.71 -31.74
CA VAL A 261 11.68 2.50 -31.66
C VAL A 261 12.95 1.65 -31.55
N SER A 262 12.80 0.32 -31.58
CA SER A 262 13.92 -0.62 -31.60
C SER A 262 13.82 -1.55 -32.80
N ARG A 263 14.89 -1.61 -33.61
CA ARG A 263 14.99 -2.59 -34.71
C ARG A 263 15.02 -4.03 -34.20
N GLU A 264 15.65 -4.26 -33.04
CA GLU A 264 15.74 -5.56 -32.40
C GLU A 264 14.36 -6.08 -31.98
N PHE A 265 13.48 -5.18 -31.51
CA PHE A 265 12.15 -5.54 -31.01
C PHE A 265 11.01 -5.06 -31.90
N ALA A 266 11.26 -4.84 -33.19
CA ALA A 266 10.23 -4.41 -34.15
C ALA A 266 9.09 -5.44 -34.25
N ALA A 267 9.40 -6.73 -34.07
CA ALA A 267 8.44 -7.80 -33.87
C ALA A 267 8.44 -8.26 -32.40
N PRO A 268 7.33 -8.85 -31.89
CA PRO A 268 7.28 -9.43 -30.56
C PRO A 268 8.41 -10.43 -30.35
N THR A 269 9.26 -10.17 -29.36
CA THR A 269 10.40 -11.00 -29.02
C THR A 269 10.32 -11.40 -27.56
N THR A 270 10.41 -12.69 -27.29
CA THR A 270 10.38 -13.26 -25.94
C THR A 270 11.62 -14.10 -25.71
N TRP A 271 12.25 -13.93 -24.57
CA TRP A 271 13.39 -14.76 -24.16
C TRP A 271 13.27 -15.17 -22.70
N HIS A 272 13.97 -16.25 -22.37
CA HIS A 272 14.15 -16.68 -21.00
C HIS A 272 15.32 -15.92 -20.38
N VAL A 273 15.03 -15.22 -19.30
CA VAL A 273 16.05 -14.69 -18.40
C VAL A 273 16.40 -15.83 -17.46
N GLN A 274 17.70 -16.11 -17.29
CA GLN A 274 18.15 -17.09 -16.32
C GLN A 274 17.50 -16.76 -14.97
N GLN A 275 16.67 -17.68 -14.48
CA GLN A 275 15.97 -17.44 -13.23
C GLN A 275 16.99 -17.41 -12.10
N ASP A 276 16.93 -16.36 -11.31
CA ASP A 276 17.48 -16.43 -9.97
C ASP A 276 16.66 -17.48 -9.22
N HIS A 277 17.33 -18.55 -8.79
CA HIS A 277 16.82 -19.24 -7.61
C HIS A 277 16.60 -18.18 -6.51
N PHE A 278 15.65 -18.41 -5.61
CA PHE A 278 15.40 -17.49 -4.49
C PHE A 278 16.69 -17.03 -3.77
N ALA A 279 17.70 -17.89 -3.69
CA ALA A 279 18.98 -17.59 -3.06
C ALA A 279 19.74 -16.38 -3.67
N PRO A 280 20.06 -16.34 -4.99
CA PRO A 280 20.70 -15.17 -5.60
C PRO A 280 19.96 -13.85 -5.37
N MET A 281 18.62 -13.85 -5.45
CA MET A 281 17.79 -12.66 -5.20
C MET A 281 17.99 -12.12 -3.78
N TYR A 282 17.91 -12.99 -2.76
CA TYR A 282 18.11 -12.59 -1.37
C TYR A 282 19.57 -12.22 -1.07
N ALA A 283 20.55 -12.87 -1.72
CA ALA A 283 21.95 -12.49 -1.59
C ALA A 283 22.23 -11.11 -2.18
N ALA A 284 21.62 -10.78 -3.32
CA ALA A 284 21.71 -9.44 -3.92
C ALA A 284 21.07 -8.36 -3.04
N GLU A 285 19.92 -8.65 -2.43
CA GLU A 285 19.27 -7.76 -1.46
C GLU A 285 20.15 -7.49 -0.22
N VAL A 286 20.74 -8.54 0.36
CA VAL A 286 21.66 -8.38 1.49
C VAL A 286 22.95 -7.66 1.08
N ALA A 287 23.46 -7.92 -0.12
CA ALA A 287 24.66 -7.25 -0.64
C ALA A 287 24.43 -5.74 -0.84
N GLU A 288 23.27 -5.33 -1.36
CA GLU A 288 22.89 -3.92 -1.47
C GLU A 288 22.81 -3.26 -0.08
N PHE A 289 22.18 -3.93 0.90
CA PHE A 289 22.12 -3.44 2.27
C PHE A 289 23.52 -3.24 2.87
N VAL A 290 24.41 -4.23 2.71
CA VAL A 290 25.79 -4.17 3.20
C VAL A 290 26.57 -3.04 2.53
N ALA A 291 26.42 -2.87 1.22
CA ALA A 291 27.07 -1.80 0.47
C ALA A 291 26.61 -0.42 0.97
N ALA A 292 25.30 -0.23 1.18
CA ALA A 292 24.74 1.01 1.72
C ALA A 292 25.26 1.34 3.12
N VAL A 293 25.30 0.35 4.01
CA VAL A 293 25.80 0.53 5.38
C VAL A 293 27.30 0.87 5.38
N GLN A 294 28.11 0.13 4.64
CA GLN A 294 29.57 0.36 4.57
C GLN A 294 29.93 1.65 3.84
N GLY A 295 29.15 2.03 2.82
CA GLY A 295 29.32 3.25 2.05
C GLY A 295 28.75 4.51 2.71
N GLY A 296 27.95 4.35 3.77
CA GLY A 296 27.30 5.48 4.45
C GLY A 296 26.29 6.22 3.58
N HIS A 297 25.62 5.52 2.66
CA HIS A 297 24.61 6.10 1.77
C HIS A 297 23.24 5.44 1.96
N GLU A 298 22.20 6.08 1.44
CA GLU A 298 20.86 5.50 1.44
C GLU A 298 20.81 4.24 0.56
N PRO A 299 20.16 3.16 0.99
CA PRO A 299 19.97 1.96 0.17
C PRO A 299 19.06 2.23 -1.04
N SER A 300 19.21 1.47 -2.13
CA SER A 300 18.36 1.61 -3.32
C SER A 300 16.87 1.35 -3.07
N VAL A 301 16.55 0.64 -1.98
CA VAL A 301 15.20 0.47 -1.46
C VAL A 301 15.13 1.25 -0.16
N SER A 302 14.51 2.41 -0.23
CA SER A 302 14.51 3.42 0.83
C SER A 302 13.32 3.25 1.77
N ALA A 303 13.39 3.90 2.94
CA ALA A 303 12.21 4.05 3.80
C ALA A 303 11.03 4.67 3.05
N LEU A 304 11.29 5.66 2.18
CA LEU A 304 10.27 6.32 1.36
C LEU A 304 9.53 5.34 0.43
N ASP A 305 10.19 4.29 -0.05
CA ASP A 305 9.53 3.25 -0.85
C ASP A 305 8.47 2.52 -0.01
N ALA A 306 8.81 2.10 1.23
CA ALA A 306 7.83 1.47 2.12
C ALA A 306 6.68 2.41 2.51
N LEU A 307 7.00 3.69 2.74
CA LEU A 307 6.00 4.72 3.01
C LEU A 307 4.96 4.84 1.89
N ARG A 308 5.42 4.86 0.63
CA ARG A 308 4.56 4.96 -0.56
C ARG A 308 3.75 3.69 -0.79
N VAL A 309 4.37 2.52 -0.59
CA VAL A 309 3.67 1.24 -0.70
C VAL A 309 2.55 1.15 0.33
N LEU A 310 2.84 1.42 1.61
CA LEU A 310 1.82 1.38 2.66
C LEU A 310 0.69 2.39 2.43
N ALA A 311 1.01 3.61 1.97
CA ALA A 311 -0.02 4.60 1.62
C ALA A 311 -1.01 4.06 0.57
N VAL A 312 -0.51 3.37 -0.46
CA VAL A 312 -1.35 2.73 -1.49
C VAL A 312 -2.16 1.57 -0.91
N LEU A 313 -1.56 0.72 -0.06
CA LEU A 313 -2.27 -0.41 0.54
C LEU A 313 -3.39 0.05 1.49
N ASP A 314 -3.12 1.09 2.30
CA ASP A 314 -4.11 1.68 3.20
C ASP A 314 -5.24 2.37 2.41
N ALA A 315 -4.89 3.09 1.34
CA ALA A 315 -5.87 3.66 0.41
C ALA A 315 -6.72 2.57 -0.27
N ALA A 316 -6.13 1.44 -0.64
CA ALA A 316 -6.86 0.32 -1.24
C ALA A 316 -7.86 -0.30 -0.25
N ARG A 317 -7.48 -0.49 1.02
CA ARG A 317 -8.41 -0.96 2.06
C ARG A 317 -9.56 0.02 2.28
N ARG A 318 -9.25 1.31 2.42
CA ARG A 318 -10.24 2.39 2.54
C ARG A 318 -11.18 2.42 1.34
N SER A 319 -10.62 2.36 0.13
CA SER A 319 -11.36 2.33 -1.13
C SER A 319 -12.29 1.12 -1.22
N GLY A 320 -11.82 -0.07 -0.86
CA GLY A 320 -12.64 -1.28 -0.86
C GLY A 320 -13.81 -1.21 0.13
N ALA A 321 -13.59 -0.62 1.32
CA ALA A 321 -14.64 -0.43 2.31
C ALA A 321 -15.65 0.66 1.90
N GLN A 322 -15.20 1.72 1.24
CA GLN A 322 -16.03 2.88 0.92
C GLN A 322 -16.68 2.78 -0.46
N GLY A 323 -16.04 2.16 -1.44
CA GLY A 323 -16.49 2.09 -2.84
C GLY A 323 -16.09 3.30 -3.70
N VAL A 324 -15.08 4.09 -3.31
CA VAL A 324 -14.55 5.24 -4.09
C VAL A 324 -13.06 5.18 -4.25
N ALA A 325 -12.56 5.90 -5.24
CA ALA A 325 -11.15 6.22 -5.33
C ALA A 325 -10.72 7.10 -4.14
N VAL A 326 -9.57 6.78 -3.55
CA VAL A 326 -9.00 7.45 -2.38
C VAL A 326 -7.61 7.97 -2.75
N ASP A 327 -7.29 9.21 -2.40
CA ASP A 327 -5.92 9.71 -2.50
C ASP A 327 -5.06 9.04 -1.39
N PRO A 328 -3.94 8.37 -1.73
CA PRO A 328 -3.05 7.76 -0.74
C PRO A 328 -2.49 8.70 0.31
N ASP A 329 -2.36 9.99 0.00
CA ASP A 329 -1.79 10.98 0.91
C ASP A 329 -2.86 11.64 1.80
N ASP A 330 -4.16 11.38 1.56
CA ASP A 330 -5.24 11.96 2.35
C ASP A 330 -5.25 11.37 3.78
N PRO A 331 -5.16 12.21 4.83
CA PRO A 331 -5.28 11.73 6.21
C PRO A 331 -6.67 11.11 6.45
N TRP A 332 -6.69 9.94 7.08
CA TRP A 332 -7.92 9.22 7.40
C TRP A 332 -8.21 9.29 8.90
N ASP A 333 -9.41 9.75 9.25
CA ASP A 333 -9.85 9.99 10.63
C ASP A 333 -10.60 8.80 11.24
N GLY A 334 -10.61 7.62 10.61
CA GLY A 334 -11.39 6.48 11.09
C GLY A 334 -12.81 6.40 10.53
N THR A 335 -13.30 7.47 9.89
CA THR A 335 -14.70 7.55 9.48
C THR A 335 -14.86 6.98 8.08
N PRO A 336 -15.75 6.00 7.86
CA PRO A 336 -16.19 5.66 6.52
C PRO A 336 -16.80 6.91 5.88
N ARG A 337 -16.08 7.51 4.93
CA ARG A 337 -16.66 8.54 4.07
C ARG A 337 -17.52 7.78 3.09
N GLY A 338 -18.78 7.59 3.49
CA GLY A 338 -19.75 6.85 2.72
C GLY A 338 -19.79 7.38 1.30
N VAL A 339 -19.39 6.54 0.36
CA VAL A 339 -19.76 6.73 -1.03
C VAL A 339 -21.19 6.32 -1.08
N LEU A 340 -22.05 7.32 -1.30
CA LEU A 340 -23.34 7.17 -1.94
C LEU A 340 -23.97 5.82 -1.66
N ALA A 341 -24.61 5.73 -0.49
CA ALA A 341 -25.56 4.68 -0.17
C ALA A 341 -26.31 4.30 -1.46
N ARG A 342 -26.18 3.02 -1.82
CA ARG A 342 -26.88 2.31 -2.90
C ARG A 342 -28.01 3.15 -3.53
N ARG A 343 -27.87 3.48 -4.82
CA ARG A 343 -29.00 3.82 -5.71
C ARG A 343 -29.98 2.63 -5.78
N ALA A 344 -30.72 2.38 -4.71
CA ALA A 344 -32.11 2.00 -4.86
C ALA A 344 -32.83 3.29 -5.31
N ALA A 345 -33.69 3.21 -6.32
CA ALA A 345 -34.43 4.35 -6.82
C ALA A 345 -35.20 5.04 -5.68
N ARG A 346 -34.62 6.10 -5.11
CA ARG A 346 -35.25 6.97 -4.13
C ARG A 346 -35.64 8.23 -4.89
N GLN A 347 -36.93 8.54 -4.91
CA GLN A 347 -37.40 9.75 -5.57
C GLN A 347 -36.88 10.96 -4.77
N PRO A 348 -36.10 11.86 -5.39
CA PRO A 348 -35.69 13.10 -4.76
C PRO A 348 -36.92 13.90 -4.32
N VAL A 349 -36.86 14.53 -3.14
CA VAL A 349 -37.90 15.44 -2.65
C VAL A 349 -37.39 16.87 -2.79
N ARG A 350 -38.15 17.73 -3.46
CA ARG A 350 -37.84 19.17 -3.55
C ARG A 350 -38.54 19.90 -2.41
N ILE A 351 -37.76 20.62 -1.62
CA ILE A 351 -38.22 21.42 -0.48
C ILE A 351 -37.71 22.85 -0.64
N GLN A 352 -38.58 23.82 -0.38
CA GLN A 352 -38.19 25.21 -0.16
C GLN A 352 -38.11 25.47 1.35
N PHE A 353 -36.91 25.80 1.83
CA PHE A 353 -36.71 26.32 3.17
C PHE A 353 -36.80 27.84 3.13
N THR A 354 -37.65 28.41 3.99
CA THR A 354 -37.86 29.86 4.11
C THR A 354 -37.41 30.33 5.49
N TYR A 355 -36.50 31.29 5.51
CA TYR A 355 -35.81 31.83 6.67
C TYR A 355 -36.37 33.20 7.06
N PRO A 356 -36.68 33.44 8.34
CA PRO A 356 -36.90 34.78 8.86
C PRO A 356 -35.59 35.59 8.87
N ALA A 357 -35.71 36.93 8.92
CA ALA A 357 -34.58 37.86 8.78
C ALA A 357 -33.42 37.61 9.76
N ASP A 358 -33.71 37.16 10.99
CA ASP A 358 -32.74 36.85 12.04
C ASP A 358 -31.95 35.55 11.80
N LYS A 359 -32.41 34.70 10.87
CA LYS A 359 -31.79 33.39 10.55
C LYS A 359 -31.02 33.38 9.23
N ILE A 360 -31.08 34.45 8.43
CA ILE A 360 -30.41 34.54 7.12
C ILE A 360 -28.88 34.37 7.25
N GLN A 361 -28.29 34.82 8.36
CA GLN A 361 -26.83 34.72 8.60
C GLN A 361 -26.41 33.38 9.24
N SER A 362 -27.36 32.51 9.58
CA SER A 362 -27.04 31.19 10.15
C SER A 362 -26.63 30.22 9.04
N PRO A 363 -25.58 29.38 9.23
CA PRO A 363 -25.13 28.41 8.23
C PRO A 363 -26.06 27.18 8.18
N PHE A 364 -27.35 27.41 8.04
CA PHE A 364 -28.39 26.41 8.29
C PHE A 364 -28.30 25.20 7.36
N VAL A 365 -28.09 25.41 6.06
CA VAL A 365 -27.94 24.30 5.09
C VAL A 365 -26.71 23.45 5.42
N TYR A 366 -25.64 24.09 5.89
CA TYR A 366 -24.44 23.40 6.35
C TYR A 366 -24.72 22.58 7.61
N GLU A 367 -25.38 23.14 8.62
CA GLU A 367 -25.75 22.40 9.84
C GLU A 367 -26.65 21.21 9.54
N LEU A 368 -27.64 21.40 8.66
CA LEU A 368 -28.56 20.37 8.23
C LEU A 368 -27.83 19.26 7.47
N SER A 369 -26.87 19.60 6.59
CA SER A 369 -26.01 18.62 5.89
C SER A 369 -25.05 17.84 6.79
N ARG A 370 -24.68 18.41 7.95
CA ARG A 370 -23.80 17.74 8.93
C ARG A 370 -24.59 16.85 9.88
N ARG A 371 -25.88 17.13 10.06
CA ARG A 371 -26.73 16.46 11.04
C ARG A 371 -27.48 15.26 10.47
N PHE A 372 -27.87 15.30 9.20
CA PHE A 372 -28.66 14.26 8.55
C PHE A 372 -27.89 13.61 7.40
N GLN A 373 -28.12 12.32 7.18
CA GLN A 373 -27.45 11.55 6.11
C GLN A 373 -28.15 11.78 4.76
N LEU A 374 -28.16 13.03 4.30
CA LEU A 374 -28.85 13.48 3.09
C LEU A 374 -27.87 14.13 2.11
N VAL A 375 -28.11 13.96 0.81
CA VAL A 375 -27.46 14.74 -0.25
C VAL A 375 -28.29 16.00 -0.50
N PHE A 376 -27.61 17.14 -0.56
CA PHE A 376 -28.20 18.47 -0.77
C PHE A 376 -27.79 19.03 -2.11
N ASP A 377 -28.74 19.15 -3.03
CA ASP A 377 -28.58 19.88 -4.27
C ASP A 377 -29.31 21.22 -4.15
N ILE A 378 -28.57 22.31 -3.95
CA ILE A 378 -29.16 23.65 -3.98
C ILE A 378 -29.56 23.97 -5.42
N ARG A 379 -30.86 24.22 -5.65
CA ARG A 379 -31.42 24.53 -6.96
C ARG A 379 -31.52 26.03 -7.19
N ARG A 380 -32.05 26.75 -6.20
CA ARG A 380 -32.19 28.22 -6.21
C ARG A 380 -32.09 28.73 -4.78
N ALA A 381 -31.61 29.95 -4.63
CA ALA A 381 -31.62 30.67 -3.37
C ALA A 381 -31.84 32.15 -3.67
N ASP A 382 -32.55 32.85 -2.80
CA ASP A 382 -32.70 34.30 -2.87
C ASP A 382 -32.84 34.87 -1.46
N ILE A 383 -32.43 36.13 -1.29
CA ILE A 383 -32.42 36.83 -0.02
C ILE A 383 -32.87 38.27 -0.26
N ASP A 384 -33.96 38.67 0.40
CA ASP A 384 -34.44 40.04 0.45
C ASP A 384 -34.39 40.58 1.90
N ALA A 385 -34.67 41.87 2.08
CA ALA A 385 -34.53 42.64 3.33
C ALA A 385 -35.32 42.09 4.54
N GLY A 386 -36.26 41.15 4.33
CA GLY A 386 -37.09 40.56 5.39
C GLY A 386 -37.21 39.04 5.38
N ILE A 387 -36.75 38.35 4.33
CA ILE A 387 -36.90 36.90 4.18
C ILE A 387 -35.79 36.36 3.27
N GLY A 388 -35.25 35.19 3.61
CA GLY A 388 -34.41 34.40 2.72
C GLY A 388 -35.11 33.09 2.36
N TRP A 389 -34.86 32.53 1.19
CA TRP A 389 -35.30 31.17 0.91
C TRP A 389 -34.28 30.40 0.07
N VAL A 390 -34.26 29.09 0.25
CA VAL A 390 -33.46 28.17 -0.56
C VAL A 390 -34.32 26.98 -0.98
N GLN A 391 -34.36 26.73 -2.28
CA GLN A 391 -34.91 25.51 -2.84
C GLN A 391 -33.81 24.48 -2.95
N VAL A 392 -33.99 23.37 -2.26
CA VAL A 392 -33.07 22.24 -2.28
C VAL A 392 -33.77 20.99 -2.78
N GLN A 393 -33.02 20.16 -3.48
CA GLN A 393 -33.39 18.79 -3.73
C GLN A 393 -32.67 17.91 -2.70
N LEU A 394 -33.47 17.16 -1.94
CA LEU A 394 -33.01 16.25 -0.90
C LEU A 394 -33.07 14.82 -1.40
N GLU A 395 -31.96 14.10 -1.27
CA GLU A 395 -31.87 12.67 -1.57
C GLU A 395 -31.36 11.91 -0.35
N GLY A 396 -32.11 10.90 0.11
CA GLY A 396 -31.78 10.08 1.27
C GLY A 396 -32.94 9.20 1.71
N GLU A 397 -32.83 8.52 2.85
CA GLU A 397 -33.95 7.75 3.44
C GLU A 397 -35.15 8.67 3.70
N ARG A 398 -36.38 8.19 3.47
CA ARG A 398 -37.57 9.01 3.70
C ARG A 398 -37.67 9.47 5.16
N SER A 399 -37.33 8.60 6.11
CA SER A 399 -37.28 8.92 7.54
C SER A 399 -36.26 10.00 7.87
N GLU A 400 -35.12 10.05 7.17
CA GLU A 400 -34.10 11.11 7.35
C GLU A 400 -34.57 12.44 6.77
N ILE A 401 -35.24 12.42 5.61
CA ILE A 401 -35.84 13.60 5.00
C ILE A 401 -36.94 14.19 5.92
N ASP A 402 -37.82 13.34 6.43
CA ASP A 402 -38.89 13.78 7.33
C ASP A 402 -38.31 14.31 8.66
N ALA A 403 -37.26 13.69 9.21
CA ALA A 403 -36.57 14.16 10.40
C ALA A 403 -35.83 15.50 10.18
N ALA A 404 -35.22 15.68 9.00
CA ALA A 404 -34.61 16.93 8.58
C ALA A 404 -35.61 18.08 8.49
N ILE A 405 -36.78 17.82 7.90
CA ILE A 405 -37.87 18.79 7.77
C ILE A 405 -38.40 19.18 9.16
N GLN A 406 -38.69 18.20 10.02
CA GLN A 406 -39.18 18.46 11.38
C GLN A 406 -38.17 19.26 12.20
N TRP A 407 -36.88 18.95 12.05
CA TRP A 407 -35.82 19.71 12.73
C TRP A 407 -35.74 21.15 12.21
N ALA A 408 -35.85 21.35 10.90
CA ALA A 408 -35.87 22.67 10.30
C ALA A 408 -37.00 23.55 10.85
N GLU A 409 -38.22 22.99 10.91
CA GLU A 409 -39.39 23.66 11.46
C GLU A 409 -39.22 24.00 12.94
N ALA A 410 -38.62 23.09 13.72
CA ALA A 410 -38.29 23.35 15.12
C ALA A 410 -37.26 24.48 15.33
N GLN A 411 -36.43 24.78 14.32
CA GLN A 411 -35.51 25.93 14.34
C GLN A 411 -36.15 27.23 13.84
N GLY A 412 -37.46 27.22 13.54
CA GLY A 412 -38.19 28.37 13.00
C GLY A 412 -38.01 28.57 11.49
N VAL A 413 -37.49 27.58 10.76
CA VAL A 413 -37.37 27.60 9.31
C VAL A 413 -38.55 26.87 8.70
N HIS A 414 -39.34 27.55 7.87
CA HIS A 414 -40.50 26.94 7.25
C HIS A 414 -40.09 26.07 6.06
N ALA A 415 -40.58 24.82 6.00
CA ALA A 415 -40.25 23.87 4.95
C ALA A 415 -41.51 23.53 4.14
N SER A 416 -41.53 23.87 2.86
CA SER A 416 -42.67 23.59 1.97
C SER A 416 -42.26 22.69 0.81
N PRO A 417 -43.03 21.64 0.46
CA PRO A 417 -42.81 20.88 -0.76
C PRO A 417 -42.92 21.78 -2.00
N VAL A 418 -42.07 21.55 -2.99
CA VAL A 418 -42.15 22.23 -4.29
C VAL A 418 -42.83 21.27 -5.27
N GLU A 419 -44.12 21.47 -5.53
CA GLU A 419 -44.88 20.67 -6.50
C GLU A 419 -44.66 21.18 -7.93
N GLY A 420 -44.16 20.30 -8.82
CA GLY A 420 -44.25 20.43 -10.28
C GLY A 420 -43.26 21.39 -10.97
N ASP A 421 -42.69 20.94 -12.08
CA ASP A 421 -42.01 21.81 -13.05
C ASP A 421 -43.06 22.69 -13.76
N VAL A 422 -43.22 23.93 -13.32
CA VAL A 422 -43.94 24.94 -14.11
C VAL A 422 -42.93 25.62 -15.03
N TYR A 423 -42.74 25.03 -16.21
CA TYR A 423 -42.47 25.81 -17.41
C TYR A 423 -43.79 26.36 -17.93
N THR A 424 -44.02 27.66 -17.76
CA THR A 424 -44.91 28.41 -18.64
C THR A 424 -44.23 29.75 -18.94
N GLN A 425 -43.81 29.86 -20.20
CA GLN A 425 -43.35 31.00 -21.02
C GLN A 425 -42.82 32.26 -20.33
#